data_AF-A0A3C0FIG5-F1
#
_entry.id   AF-A0A3C0FIG5-F1
#
_cell.length_a   1.000
_cell.length_b   1.000
_cell.length_c   1.000
_cell.angle_alpha   90.00
_cell.angle_beta   90.00
_cell.angle_gamma   90.00
#
_symmetry.space_group_name_H-M   'P 1'
#
loop_
_entity.id
_entity.type
_entity.pdbx_description
1 polymer ?
#
loop_
_entity_poly.entity_id
_entity_poly.type
_entity_poly.pdbx_seq_one_letter_code
_entity_poly.pdbx_strand_id
1 'polypeptide(L)'
;MAIEVKFWGVRGSIACPSPDHVVYGGNTSCIEMRVGDEVLIFDAGTGIRNLGKDLIRRNVTHAHIFLTHTHWDHINGFPFFVPAYNPNASFRVMAGHLTHQGGVERVFSAQMADPTFPVPLSAMQSKLTFEDFS
;
A
#
# COMPACT_ATOMS: atom_id res chain seq x y z
N MET A 1 -14.34 3.46 21.81
CA MET A 1 -13.98 3.02 20.45
C MET A 1 -12.77 2.10 20.56
N ALA A 2 -12.85 0.89 20.01
CA ALA A 2 -11.70 0.00 19.94
C ALA A 2 -10.83 0.41 18.74
N ILE A 3 -9.52 0.41 18.94
CA ILE A 3 -8.52 0.58 17.87
C ILE A 3 -7.86 -0.79 17.71
N GLU A 4 -7.80 -1.28 16.48
CA GLU A 4 -7.10 -2.51 16.16
C GLU A 4 -5.96 -2.24 15.18
N VAL A 5 -4.78 -2.81 15.45
CA VAL A 5 -3.61 -2.69 14.59
C VAL A 5 -3.18 -4.07 14.15
N LYS A 6 -2.99 -4.26 12.85
CA LYS A 6 -2.53 -5.50 12.26
C LYS A 6 -1.31 -5.25 11.37
N PHE A 7 -0.26 -6.01 11.64
CA PHE A 7 0.97 -5.96 10.88
C PHE A 7 0.90 -6.97 9.72
N TRP A 8 0.93 -6.48 8.49
CA TRP A 8 0.91 -7.28 7.27
C TRP A 8 2.31 -7.53 6.69
N GLY A 9 3.25 -6.65 7.05
CA GLY A 9 4.67 -6.84 6.87
C GLY A 9 5.48 -6.08 7.92
N VAL A 10 6.57 -6.69 8.34
CA VAL A 10 7.43 -6.25 9.45
C VAL A 10 8.92 -6.36 9.15
N ARG A 11 9.27 -6.64 7.88
CA ARG A 11 10.64 -6.57 7.40
C ARG A 11 10.97 -5.15 6.94
N GLY A 12 12.24 -4.79 7.07
CA GLY A 12 12.78 -3.54 6.52
C GLY A 12 13.09 -3.68 5.03
N SER A 13 14.30 -3.27 4.64
CA SER A 13 14.72 -3.06 3.24
C SER A 13 14.48 -4.21 2.27
N ILE A 14 14.44 -5.46 2.74
CA ILE A 14 14.22 -6.63 1.89
C ILE A 14 13.24 -7.60 2.59
N ALA A 15 12.37 -8.23 1.80
CA ALA A 15 11.52 -9.31 2.26
C ALA A 15 12.37 -10.55 2.62
N CYS A 16 12.12 -11.17 3.77
CA CYS A 16 12.88 -12.32 4.26
C CYS A 16 11.97 -13.54 4.50
N PRO A 17 11.52 -14.24 3.44
CA PRO A 17 10.71 -15.45 3.56
C PRO A 17 11.60 -16.68 3.86
N SER A 18 12.39 -16.63 4.94
CA SER A 18 13.21 -17.77 5.40
C SER A 18 12.50 -18.53 6.52
N PRO A 19 12.64 -19.87 6.61
CA PRO A 19 12.19 -20.64 7.77
C PRO A 19 12.66 -20.09 9.12
N ASP A 20 13.86 -19.50 9.17
CA ASP A 20 14.45 -18.94 10.39
C ASP A 20 13.67 -17.74 10.95
N HIS A 21 12.85 -17.09 10.11
CA HIS A 21 12.18 -15.83 10.44
C HIS A 21 10.67 -15.82 10.12
N VAL A 22 10.14 -16.89 9.54
CA VAL A 22 8.74 -16.95 9.08
C VAL A 22 7.72 -16.79 10.20
N VAL A 23 8.07 -17.20 11.43
CA VAL A 23 7.23 -17.01 12.63
C VAL A 23 6.92 -15.53 12.87
N TYR A 24 7.81 -14.64 12.43
CA TYR A 24 7.64 -13.19 12.51
C TYR A 24 7.18 -12.58 11.18
N GLY A 25 6.90 -13.37 10.13
CA GLY A 25 6.48 -12.90 8.80
C GLY A 25 7.62 -12.49 7.87
N GLY A 26 7.39 -12.59 6.54
CA GLY A 26 8.42 -12.37 5.52
C GLY A 26 8.27 -11.11 4.67
N ASN A 27 7.19 -10.35 4.83
CA ASN A 27 6.89 -9.18 4.00
C ASN A 27 7.49 -7.88 4.53
N THR A 28 7.77 -6.92 3.64
CA THR A 28 8.20 -5.55 3.98
C THR A 28 7.04 -4.68 4.47
N SER A 29 7.36 -3.53 5.07
CA SER A 29 6.45 -2.64 5.81
C SER A 29 5.05 -2.53 5.21
N CYS A 30 4.05 -2.93 5.99
CA CYS A 30 2.65 -2.63 5.72
C CYS A 30 1.85 -2.86 7.00
N ILE A 31 1.17 -1.83 7.48
CA ILE A 31 0.36 -1.88 8.71
C ILE A 31 -1.04 -1.43 8.39
N GLU A 32 -2.03 -2.16 8.91
CA GLU A 32 -3.43 -1.74 8.91
C GLU A 32 -3.81 -1.27 10.31
N MET A 33 -4.48 -0.13 10.39
CA MET A 33 -5.16 0.35 11.58
C MET A 33 -6.64 0.50 11.29
N ARG A 34 -7.48 -0.08 12.14
CA ARG A 34 -8.94 0.05 12.08
C ARG A 34 -9.44 0.89 13.23
N VAL A 35 -10.21 1.93 12.92
CA VAL A 35 -10.78 2.86 13.89
C VAL A 35 -12.24 3.12 13.52
N GLY A 36 -13.18 2.49 14.25
CA GLY A 36 -14.58 2.49 13.82
C GLY A 36 -14.72 1.80 12.45
N ASP A 37 -15.33 2.49 11.50
CA ASP A 37 -15.49 2.01 10.11
C ASP A 37 -14.32 2.40 9.20
N GLU A 38 -13.34 3.15 9.72
CA GLU A 38 -12.18 3.61 8.95
C GLU A 38 -11.07 2.55 8.89
N VAL A 39 -10.49 2.41 7.70
CA VAL A 39 -9.30 1.60 7.45
C VAL A 39 -8.16 2.51 7.00
N LEU A 40 -7.14 2.58 7.84
CA LEU A 40 -5.89 3.28 7.56
C LEU A 40 -4.80 2.26 7.27
N ILE A 41 -4.04 2.50 6.23
CA ILE A 41 -2.94 1.65 5.78
C ILE A 41 -1.68 2.50 5.82
N PHE A 42 -0.65 2.02 6.50
CA PHE A 42 0.65 2.66 6.56
C PHE A 42 1.65 1.83 5.78
N ASP A 43 2.23 2.47 4.76
CA ASP A 43 3.08 1.90 3.72
C ASP A 43 2.43 0.82 2.84
N ALA A 44 2.96 0.72 1.63
CA ALA A 44 2.56 -0.21 0.59
C ALA A 44 3.71 -1.16 0.21
N GLY A 45 4.49 -1.61 1.20
CA GLY A 45 5.47 -2.68 1.03
C GLY A 45 4.81 -4.01 0.66
N THR A 46 5.59 -5.08 0.52
CA THR A 46 5.08 -6.37 0.00
C THR A 46 3.96 -6.97 0.86
N GLY A 47 3.79 -6.52 2.11
CA GLY A 47 2.69 -6.91 2.99
C GLY A 47 1.31 -6.49 2.47
N ILE A 48 1.24 -5.41 1.70
CA ILE A 48 -0.02 -4.85 1.18
C ILE A 48 -0.76 -5.83 0.28
N ARG A 49 -0.06 -6.78 -0.35
CA ARG A 49 -0.66 -7.83 -1.16
C ARG A 49 -1.59 -8.74 -0.33
N ASN A 50 -1.17 -9.09 0.88
CA ASN A 50 -1.96 -9.95 1.77
C ASN A 50 -3.10 -9.15 2.43
N LEU A 51 -2.84 -7.89 2.79
CA LEU A 51 -3.88 -6.95 3.21
C LEU A 51 -4.96 -6.82 2.13
N GLY A 52 -4.58 -6.62 0.87
CA GLY A 52 -5.53 -6.45 -0.23
C GLY A 52 -6.47 -7.65 -0.40
N LYS A 53 -5.95 -8.88 -0.28
CA LYS A 53 -6.78 -10.10 -0.27
C LYS A 53 -7.75 -10.13 0.90
N ASP A 54 -7.31 -9.65 2.06
CA ASP A 54 -8.15 -9.59 3.26
C ASP A 54 -9.26 -8.55 3.15
N LEU A 55 -8.97 -7.37 2.61
CA LEU A 55 -9.97 -6.33 2.34
C LEU A 55 -11.07 -6.84 1.41
N ILE A 56 -10.71 -7.58 0.35
CA ILE A 56 -11.68 -8.22 -0.56
C ILE A 56 -12.58 -9.19 0.21
N ARG A 57 -12.00 -10.06 1.06
CA ARG A 57 -12.80 -11.01 1.87
C ARG A 57 -13.76 -10.33 2.84
N ARG A 58 -13.39 -9.15 3.35
CA ARG A 58 -14.22 -8.34 4.24
C ARG A 58 -15.14 -7.37 3.51
N ASN A 59 -15.15 -7.36 2.17
CA ASN A 59 -15.86 -6.38 1.35
C ASN A 59 -15.52 -4.92 1.69
N VAL A 60 -14.28 -4.65 2.10
CA VAL A 60 -13.79 -3.29 2.32
C VAL A 60 -13.39 -2.70 0.98
N THR A 61 -14.11 -1.66 0.56
CA THR A 61 -13.90 -0.97 -0.72
C THR A 61 -13.29 0.42 -0.56
N HIS A 62 -13.05 0.87 0.67
CA HIS A 62 -12.52 2.20 0.97
C HIS A 62 -11.41 2.12 2.01
N ALA A 63 -10.28 2.81 1.78
CA ALA A 63 -9.21 2.97 2.75
C ALA A 63 -8.32 4.18 2.44
N HIS A 64 -7.62 4.66 3.47
CA HIS A 64 -6.57 5.67 3.34
C HIS A 64 -5.20 5.01 3.41
N ILE A 65 -4.32 5.30 2.45
CA ILE A 65 -2.95 4.79 2.39
C ILE A 65 -2.00 5.96 2.66
N PHE A 66 -1.27 5.89 3.77
CA PHE A 66 -0.25 6.85 4.15
C PHE A 66 1.13 6.26 3.91
N LEU A 67 1.94 6.95 3.12
CA LEU A 67 3.34 6.59 2.95
C LEU A 67 4.20 7.35 3.94
N THR A 68 5.00 6.61 4.70
CA THR A 68 6.02 7.23 5.58
C THR A 68 7.14 7.85 4.75
N HIS A 69 7.57 7.15 3.70
CA HIS A 69 8.51 7.58 2.68
C HIS A 69 8.41 6.66 1.45
N THR A 70 9.20 6.89 0.40
CA THR A 70 9.09 6.19 -0.90
C THR A 70 10.29 5.31 -1.23
N HIS A 71 10.98 4.78 -0.22
CA HIS A 71 11.93 3.69 -0.48
C HIS A 71 11.19 2.43 -0.95
N TRP A 72 11.89 1.59 -1.71
CA TRP A 72 11.30 0.43 -2.37
C TRP A 72 10.56 -0.49 -1.41
N ASP A 73 11.11 -0.79 -0.24
CA ASP A 73 10.47 -1.64 0.76
C ASP A 73 9.13 -1.10 1.29
N HIS A 74 8.84 0.19 1.08
CA HIS A 74 7.59 0.85 1.48
C HIS A 74 6.58 1.02 0.34
N ILE A 75 6.96 0.75 -0.93
CA ILE A 75 6.06 0.94 -2.09
C ILE A 75 6.00 -0.27 -3.04
N ASN A 76 6.95 -1.21 -2.95
CA ASN A 76 7.11 -2.30 -3.92
C ASN A 76 5.92 -3.28 -3.96
N GLY A 77 5.06 -3.28 -2.94
CA GLY A 77 3.84 -4.09 -2.94
C GLY A 77 2.64 -3.45 -3.65
N PHE A 78 2.65 -2.12 -3.85
CA PHE A 78 1.51 -1.39 -4.39
C PHE A 78 0.98 -1.92 -5.73
N PRO A 79 1.81 -2.29 -6.72
CA PRO A 79 1.31 -2.86 -7.99
C PRO A 79 0.54 -4.18 -7.81
N PHE A 80 0.68 -4.85 -6.66
CA PHE A 80 -0.01 -6.09 -6.32
C PHE A 80 -1.18 -5.88 -5.35
N PHE A 81 -1.56 -4.63 -5.08
CA PHE A 81 -2.74 -4.28 -4.29
C PHE A 81 -4.01 -4.49 -5.10
N VAL A 82 -4.44 -5.75 -5.19
CA VAL A 82 -5.62 -6.19 -5.97
C VAL A 82 -6.87 -5.33 -5.80
N PRO A 83 -7.22 -4.80 -4.60
CA PRO A 83 -8.37 -3.91 -4.47
C PRO A 83 -8.34 -2.68 -5.38
N ALA A 84 -7.16 -2.15 -5.72
CA ALA A 84 -7.03 -0.99 -6.62
C ALA A 84 -7.45 -1.28 -8.07
N TYR A 85 -7.63 -2.55 -8.45
CA TYR A 85 -8.14 -2.96 -9.76
C TYR A 85 -9.67 -3.13 -9.77
N ASN A 86 -10.36 -2.93 -8.64
CA ASN A 86 -11.81 -2.99 -8.58
C ASN A 86 -12.44 -1.60 -8.85
N PRO A 87 -13.25 -1.41 -9.90
CA PRO A 87 -13.88 -0.12 -10.20
C PRO A 87 -14.88 0.34 -9.14
N ASN A 88 -15.34 -0.56 -8.26
CA ASN A 88 -16.24 -0.23 -7.16
C ASN A 88 -15.52 0.15 -5.86
N ALA A 89 -14.19 0.28 -5.90
CA ALA A 89 -13.36 0.66 -4.75
C ALA A 89 -12.80 2.08 -4.89
N SER A 90 -12.43 2.70 -3.77
CA SER A 90 -11.83 4.03 -3.70
C SER A 90 -10.72 4.06 -2.65
N PHE A 91 -9.53 4.54 -3.04
CA PHE A 91 -8.39 4.66 -2.12
C PHE A 91 -7.76 6.04 -2.23
N ARG A 92 -7.45 6.65 -1.09
CA ARG A 92 -6.71 7.91 -1.02
C ARG A 92 -5.28 7.61 -0.63
N VAL A 93 -4.33 7.92 -1.49
CA VAL A 93 -2.90 7.67 -1.31
C VAL A 93 -2.23 8.99 -0.96
N MET A 94 -1.55 9.04 0.18
CA MET A 94 -1.08 10.27 0.79
C MET A 94 0.40 10.19 1.16
N ALA A 95 1.14 11.28 0.97
CA ALA A 95 2.54 11.38 1.37
C ALA A 95 2.90 12.79 1.86
N GLY A 96 3.76 12.87 2.89
CA GLY A 96 4.18 14.16 3.48
C GLY A 96 5.50 14.72 2.95
N HIS A 97 6.18 14.00 2.07
CA HIS A 97 7.60 14.24 1.72
C HIS A 97 7.85 14.50 0.23
N LEU A 98 6.78 14.64 -0.59
CA LEU A 98 6.88 14.65 -2.05
C LEU A 98 6.36 15.92 -2.72
N THR A 99 5.86 16.91 -1.97
CA THR A 99 5.35 18.20 -2.51
C THR A 99 6.36 18.87 -3.45
N HIS A 100 7.66 18.79 -3.14
CA HIS A 100 8.74 19.36 -3.95
C HIS A 100 9.39 18.36 -4.94
N GLN A 101 8.89 17.13 -5.00
CA GLN A 101 9.42 16.04 -5.85
C GLN A 101 8.43 15.61 -6.95
N GLY A 102 7.38 16.40 -7.18
CA GLY A 102 6.36 16.13 -8.20
C GLY A 102 5.20 15.27 -7.73
N GLY A 103 5.12 14.99 -6.43
CA GLY A 103 3.97 14.38 -5.77
C GLY A 103 3.93 12.85 -5.79
N VAL A 104 3.09 12.29 -4.92
CA VAL A 104 2.93 10.84 -4.74
C VAL A 104 2.42 10.11 -5.99
N GLU A 105 1.57 10.76 -6.80
CA GLU A 105 1.09 10.20 -8.07
C GLU A 105 2.24 9.95 -9.05
N ARG A 106 3.20 10.89 -9.14
CA ARG A 106 4.36 10.76 -10.03
C ARG A 106 5.22 9.57 -9.63
N VAL A 107 5.42 9.34 -8.33
CA VAL A 107 6.20 8.20 -7.83
C VAL A 107 5.55 6.88 -8.22
N PHE A 108 4.25 6.70 -7.98
CA PHE A 108 3.55 5.46 -8.35
C PHE A 108 3.44 5.29 -9.86
N SER A 109 3.23 6.37 -10.61
CA SER A 109 3.23 6.34 -12.07
C SER A 109 4.57 5.85 -12.63
N ALA A 110 5.69 6.36 -12.09
CA ALA A 110 7.03 5.95 -12.51
C ALA A 110 7.35 4.50 -12.07
N GLN A 111 6.98 4.11 -10.85
CA GLN A 111 7.14 2.74 -10.38
C GLN A 111 6.45 1.72 -11.29
N MET A 112 5.23 2.06 -11.74
CA MET A 112 4.38 1.20 -12.55
C MET A 112 4.64 1.33 -14.06
N ALA A 113 5.61 2.14 -14.48
CA ALA A 113 5.93 2.36 -15.90
C ALA A 113 6.91 1.31 -16.46
N ASP A 114 6.83 1.09 -17.78
CA ASP A 114 7.84 0.33 -18.53
C ASP A 114 9.19 1.08 -18.51
N PRO A 115 10.35 0.39 -18.39
CA PRO A 115 10.56 -1.07 -18.36
C PRO A 115 10.56 -1.68 -16.95
N THR A 116 10.30 -0.91 -15.90
CA THR A 116 10.39 -1.40 -14.51
C THR A 116 9.18 -2.21 -14.09
N PHE A 117 8.00 -1.88 -14.60
CA PHE A 117 6.78 -2.67 -14.44
C PHE A 117 5.89 -2.49 -15.68
N PRO A 118 5.39 -3.57 -16.31
CA PRO A 118 4.71 -3.48 -17.61
C PRO A 118 3.21 -3.12 -17.52
N VAL A 119 2.75 -2.59 -16.38
CA VAL A 119 1.32 -2.31 -16.13
C VAL A 119 1.18 -0.89 -15.60
N PRO A 120 0.67 0.06 -16.40
CA PRO A 120 0.60 1.46 -16.00
C PRO A 120 -0.36 1.66 -14.83
N LEU A 121 -0.18 2.78 -14.10
CA LEU A 121 -1.05 3.15 -12.99
C LEU A 121 -2.54 3.23 -13.40
N SER A 122 -2.83 3.64 -14.64
CA SER A 122 -4.19 3.69 -15.20
C SER A 122 -4.87 2.32 -15.34
N ALA A 123 -4.13 1.22 -15.24
CA ALA A 123 -4.71 -0.13 -15.18
C ALA A 123 -5.41 -0.40 -13.84
N MET A 124 -5.10 0.36 -12.79
CA MET A 124 -5.83 0.33 -11.52
C MET A 124 -7.16 1.06 -11.67
N GLN A 125 -8.24 0.30 -11.88
CA GLN A 125 -9.56 0.82 -12.23
C GLN A 125 -10.34 1.42 -11.05
N SER A 126 -9.85 1.30 -9.82
CA SER A 126 -10.46 1.93 -8.64
C SER A 126 -10.38 3.46 -8.71
N LYS A 127 -11.19 4.14 -7.90
CA LYS A 127 -11.06 5.59 -7.69
C LYS A 127 -9.84 5.87 -6.80
N LEU A 128 -8.68 6.06 -7.42
CA LEU A 128 -7.46 6.50 -6.73
C LEU A 128 -7.41 8.03 -6.66
N THR A 129 -7.18 8.57 -5.47
CA THR A 129 -6.79 9.97 -5.30
C THR A 129 -5.40 10.04 -4.69
N PHE A 130 -4.60 10.99 -5.16
CA PHE A 130 -3.22 11.20 -4.72
C PHE A 130 -3.11 12.56 -4.06
N GLU A 131 -2.51 12.61 -2.88
CA GLU A 131 -2.42 13.84 -2.10
C GLU A 131 -1.10 13.99 -1.38
N ASP A 132 -0.45 15.11 -1.61
CA ASP A 132 0.72 15.51 -0.87
C ASP A 132 0.32 16.49 0.23
N PHE A 133 0.84 16.30 1.43
CA PHE A 133 0.63 17.18 2.58
C PHE A 133 1.97 17.66 3.14
N SER A 134 1.93 18.70 3.98
CA SER A 134 3.10 19.33 4.61
C SER A 134 2.88 19.49 6.10
#